data_AF-A0A7R8CCT3-F1
#
_entry.id   AF-A0A7R8CCT3-F1
#
_cell.length_a   1.000
_cell.length_b   1.000
_cell.length_c   1.000
_cell.angle_alpha   90.00
_cell.angle_beta   90.00
_cell.angle_gamma   90.00
#
_symmetry.space_group_name_H-M   'P 1'
#
loop_
_entity.id
_entity.type
_entity.pdbx_description
1 polymer ?
#
loop_
_entity_poly.entity_id
_entity_poly.type
_entity_poly.pdbx_seq_one_letter_code
_entity_poly.pdbx_strand_id
1 'polypeptide(L)'
;MSSGNLETGRSSGRGTKRKADNSSSGGNKKSRGELYTPSLSTNGYPKEHPFNKDGYRYILAEADPHAPHKQEFDESTDLAGKPIPGFLCRALVPELILLSFQDRAQQVTLSEDRLSLGGYKFYCTVRSNHSVNRGIWYFETKILDMPEGAATRIGWAQKYANLQAPLGFDKFGYSVRSKKGTKFHQSIGKHYSDGYKEGDYLGCLIVLPEEPGRDYLTKSYKDKPLIKFKSHLYFEEKDRQAEALKNLKPLSGSKIYYFKNGEPLGEAYSDIYAGDYFPAVATYKCSKVKINFGPKFRFPPKNCGHKYRPMSTRSEEAIVEQSLSDMRFFAEKDAKLRLDNYIASP
;
A
#
# COMPACT_ATOMS: atom_id res chain seq x y z
N MET A 1 33.58 27.70 51.62
CA MET A 1 32.52 27.58 52.65
C MET A 1 31.55 28.72 52.39
N SER A 2 30.27 28.57 52.09
CA SER A 2 29.30 27.51 52.35
C SER A 2 28.37 27.28 51.15
N SER A 3 27.87 26.06 51.09
CA SER A 3 26.90 25.44 50.21
C SER A 3 25.45 25.94 50.38
N GLY A 4 24.63 25.76 49.34
CA GLY A 4 23.16 25.86 49.40
C GLY A 4 22.47 25.38 48.12
N ASN A 5 21.82 24.21 48.21
CA ASN A 5 21.12 23.42 47.18
C ASN A 5 20.17 24.17 46.22
N LEU A 6 20.13 23.70 44.96
CA LEU A 6 19.02 23.91 44.01
C LEU A 6 18.33 22.56 43.75
N GLU A 7 17.14 22.38 44.34
CA GLU A 7 16.21 21.32 43.97
C GLU A 7 15.30 21.74 42.81
N THR A 8 14.98 20.75 41.99
CA THR A 8 14.27 20.81 40.72
C THR A 8 12.75 20.96 40.88
N GLY A 9 12.17 22.03 40.32
CA GLY A 9 10.72 22.19 40.14
C GLY A 9 10.32 22.14 38.66
N ARG A 10 9.59 21.09 38.26
CA ARG A 10 8.93 20.94 36.95
C ARG A 10 7.76 21.93 36.83
N SER A 11 7.82 22.88 35.90
CA SER A 11 6.68 23.77 35.57
C SER A 11 5.95 23.28 34.32
N SER A 12 4.67 22.95 34.50
CA SER A 12 3.68 22.62 33.47
C SER A 12 3.38 23.84 32.57
N GLY A 13 3.57 23.69 31.25
CA GLY A 13 3.26 24.71 30.23
C GLY A 13 1.82 24.61 29.71
N ARG A 14 1.06 25.69 29.93
CA ARG A 14 -0.33 25.98 29.56
C ARG A 14 -0.76 25.61 28.13
N GLY A 15 -1.88 24.90 28.02
CA GLY A 15 -2.67 24.78 26.78
C GLY A 15 -3.60 25.99 26.56
N THR A 16 -3.67 26.45 25.32
CA THR A 16 -4.47 27.59 24.87
C THR A 16 -5.97 27.22 24.83
N LYS A 17 -6.79 27.86 25.67
CA LYS A 17 -8.26 27.81 25.59
C LYS A 17 -8.73 28.39 24.24
N ARG A 18 -9.46 27.61 23.44
CA ARG A 18 -10.18 28.11 22.25
C ARG A 18 -11.55 28.67 22.66
N LYS A 19 -11.80 29.92 22.28
CA LYS A 19 -13.12 30.59 22.33
C LYS A 19 -13.98 30.04 21.18
N ALA A 20 -15.24 29.73 21.47
CA ALA A 20 -16.23 29.33 20.48
C ALA A 20 -16.95 30.59 19.97
N ASP A 21 -16.89 30.85 18.66
CA ASP A 21 -17.75 31.82 18.00
C ASP A 21 -18.98 31.09 17.45
N ASN A 22 -20.16 31.62 17.80
CA ASN A 22 -21.46 31.05 17.52
C ASN A 22 -22.16 31.89 16.43
N SER A 23 -22.22 31.40 15.19
CA SER A 23 -23.22 31.82 14.21
C SER A 23 -23.30 30.87 13.00
N SER A 24 -24.40 30.13 12.89
CA SER A 24 -25.15 29.94 11.63
C SER A 24 -26.32 28.96 11.78
N SER A 25 -27.51 29.51 11.54
CA SER A 25 -28.69 28.93 10.87
C SER A 25 -28.98 27.42 10.98
N GLY A 26 -30.08 27.13 11.65
CA GLY A 26 -30.71 25.82 11.75
C GLY A 26 -31.18 25.25 10.40
N GLY A 27 -30.71 24.05 10.12
CA GLY A 27 -31.36 23.07 9.29
C GLY A 27 -31.21 21.72 10.00
N ASN A 28 -32.29 20.94 10.08
CA ASN A 28 -32.33 19.60 10.67
C ASN A 28 -31.32 18.67 9.96
N LYS A 29 -30.05 18.70 10.37
CA LYS A 29 -29.06 17.68 10.08
C LYS A 29 -29.27 16.58 11.12
N LYS A 30 -29.86 15.45 10.70
CA LYS A 30 -29.60 14.16 11.39
C LYS A 30 -28.09 14.10 11.64
N SER A 31 -27.67 13.98 12.90
CA SER A 31 -26.24 13.89 13.21
C SER A 31 -25.69 12.69 12.44
N ARG A 32 -24.76 12.95 11.52
CA ARG A 32 -24.11 11.88 10.77
C ARG A 32 -23.32 11.05 11.79
N GLY A 33 -23.62 9.75 11.89
CA GLY A 33 -23.02 8.84 12.88
C GLY A 33 -21.49 8.79 12.80
N GLU A 34 -20.82 8.29 13.83
CA GLU A 34 -19.36 8.39 13.96
C GLU A 34 -18.59 7.66 12.84
N LEU A 35 -19.18 6.57 12.36
CA LEU A 35 -18.69 5.74 11.24
C LEU A 35 -18.87 6.39 9.87
N TYR A 36 -19.59 7.52 9.76
CA TYR A 36 -19.79 8.19 8.49
C TYR A 36 -18.46 8.72 7.92
N THR A 37 -18.16 8.27 6.70
CA THR A 37 -17.09 8.82 5.85
C THR A 37 -17.69 9.39 4.56
N PRO A 38 -17.15 10.49 4.01
CA PRO A 38 -17.55 10.98 2.68
C PRO A 38 -17.33 9.94 1.58
N SER A 39 -18.04 10.08 0.46
CA SER A 39 -17.77 9.26 -0.72
C SER A 39 -16.39 9.55 -1.29
N LEU A 40 -15.73 8.49 -1.77
CA LEU A 40 -14.45 8.61 -2.45
C LEU A 40 -14.66 9.00 -3.91
N SER A 41 -13.64 9.61 -4.51
CA SER A 41 -13.61 9.79 -5.96
C SER A 41 -13.55 8.44 -6.67
N THR A 42 -13.78 8.42 -7.98
CA THR A 42 -13.72 7.22 -8.84
C THR A 42 -12.41 6.42 -8.67
N ASN A 43 -11.34 7.06 -8.21
CA ASN A 43 -10.04 6.43 -7.97
C ASN A 43 -9.94 5.70 -6.62
N GLY A 44 -11.00 5.66 -5.81
CA GLY A 44 -11.09 4.88 -4.59
C GLY A 44 -10.18 5.32 -3.43
N TYR A 45 -9.69 6.57 -3.43
CA TYR A 45 -8.84 7.09 -2.35
C TYR A 45 -9.07 8.58 -2.03
N PRO A 46 -8.91 8.99 -0.76
CA PRO A 46 -8.88 10.40 -0.37
C PRO A 46 -7.69 11.15 -1.00
N LYS A 47 -7.90 12.43 -1.35
CA LYS A 47 -6.82 13.32 -1.84
C LYS A 47 -5.73 13.51 -0.79
N GLU A 48 -6.12 13.56 0.47
CA GLU A 48 -5.23 13.71 1.61
C GLU A 48 -5.34 12.50 2.54
N HIS A 49 -4.20 11.96 2.94
CA HIS A 49 -4.11 10.76 3.76
C HIS A 49 -2.93 10.88 4.74
N PRO A 50 -2.97 10.18 5.88
CA PRO A 50 -1.82 10.08 6.76
C PRO A 50 -0.70 9.29 6.05
N PHE A 51 0.52 9.85 6.05
CA PHE A 51 1.69 9.15 5.55
C PHE A 51 2.20 8.16 6.60
N ASN A 52 2.71 7.01 6.15
CA ASN A 52 3.40 6.06 7.02
C ASN A 52 4.62 6.75 7.67
N LYS A 53 4.60 6.90 8.99
CA LYS A 53 5.63 7.60 9.77
C LYS A 53 5.70 7.04 11.19
N ASP A 54 6.78 7.33 11.90
CA ASP A 54 6.96 7.00 13.32
C ASP A 54 6.77 5.50 13.64
N GLY A 55 7.05 4.63 12.66
CA GLY A 55 6.87 3.19 12.79
C GLY A 55 5.41 2.73 12.75
N TYR A 56 4.52 3.50 12.11
CA TYR A 56 3.12 3.14 11.90
C TYR A 56 2.72 3.22 10.43
N ARG A 57 1.74 2.38 10.09
CA ARG A 57 1.08 2.34 8.78
C ARG A 57 -0.40 2.53 8.94
N TYR A 58 -0.96 3.22 7.96
CA TYR A 58 -2.37 3.60 7.96
C TYR A 58 -3.08 2.92 6.79
N ILE A 59 -4.03 2.05 7.11
CA ILE A 59 -4.81 1.30 6.13
C ILE A 59 -6.18 1.96 6.06
N LEU A 60 -6.57 2.45 4.89
CA LEU A 60 -7.88 3.09 4.71
C LEU A 60 -9.00 2.12 5.07
N ALA A 61 -9.94 2.59 5.88
CA ALA A 61 -11.04 1.80 6.40
C ALA A 61 -12.39 2.41 6.02
N GLU A 62 -13.38 1.56 5.91
CA GLU A 62 -14.78 1.91 5.72
C GLU A 62 -15.63 1.19 6.78
N ALA A 63 -16.83 1.71 7.04
CA ALA A 63 -17.79 1.03 7.92
C ALA A 63 -18.12 -0.36 7.35
N ASP A 64 -18.09 -1.39 8.18
CA ASP A 64 -18.46 -2.74 7.77
C ASP A 64 -19.98 -2.93 7.93
N PRO A 65 -20.75 -3.11 6.84
CA PRO A 65 -22.20 -3.28 6.93
C PRO A 65 -22.62 -4.58 7.63
N HIS A 66 -21.72 -5.55 7.78
CA HIS A 66 -21.99 -6.85 8.40
C HIS A 66 -21.42 -6.97 9.81
N ALA A 67 -20.83 -5.90 10.35
CA ALA A 67 -20.28 -5.95 11.71
C ALA A 67 -21.39 -6.16 12.76
N PRO A 68 -21.18 -7.06 13.73
CA PRO A 68 -22.10 -7.23 14.85
C PRO A 68 -22.12 -5.95 15.71
N HIS A 69 -23.25 -5.70 16.37
CA HIS A 69 -23.47 -4.53 17.24
C HIS A 69 -23.38 -3.17 16.55
N LYS A 70 -23.34 -3.11 15.20
CA LYS A 70 -23.28 -1.84 14.48
C LYS A 70 -24.48 -0.94 14.76
N GLN A 71 -25.69 -1.50 14.72
CA GLN A 71 -26.91 -0.74 14.98
C GLN A 71 -26.92 -0.18 16.41
N GLU A 72 -26.57 -1.01 17.39
CA GLU A 72 -26.43 -0.62 18.79
C GLU A 72 -25.40 0.52 18.97
N PHE A 73 -24.26 0.45 18.27
CA PHE A 73 -23.26 1.51 18.27
C PHE A 73 -23.80 2.82 17.65
N ASP A 74 -24.51 2.75 16.52
CA ASP A 74 -25.05 3.93 15.84
C ASP A 74 -26.17 4.63 16.65
N GLU A 75 -26.91 3.88 17.48
CA GLU A 75 -28.00 4.38 18.31
C GLU A 75 -27.55 4.82 19.72
N SER A 76 -26.38 4.37 20.17
CA SER A 76 -25.84 4.67 21.51
C SER A 76 -25.32 6.10 21.62
N THR A 77 -25.90 6.88 22.53
CA THR A 77 -25.39 8.21 22.89
C THR A 77 -24.16 8.13 23.79
N ASP A 78 -24.01 7.04 24.56
CA ASP A 78 -22.93 6.88 25.55
C ASP A 78 -21.57 6.58 24.90
N LEU A 79 -21.61 6.05 23.68
CA LEU A 79 -20.43 5.80 22.85
C LEU A 79 -19.98 7.03 22.05
N ALA A 80 -20.75 8.13 22.07
CA ALA A 80 -20.39 9.34 21.34
C ALA A 80 -19.07 9.93 21.86
N GLY A 81 -18.12 10.15 20.95
CA GLY A 81 -16.77 10.64 21.23
C GLY A 81 -15.81 9.58 21.79
N LYS A 82 -16.26 8.34 22.00
CA LYS A 82 -15.40 7.24 22.45
C LYS A 82 -14.62 6.62 21.28
N PRO A 83 -13.54 5.87 21.54
CA PRO A 83 -12.80 5.20 20.47
C PRO A 83 -13.69 4.21 19.72
N ILE A 84 -13.75 4.35 18.39
CA ILE A 84 -14.52 3.45 17.52
C ILE A 84 -13.89 2.04 17.56
N PRO A 85 -14.65 0.99 17.93
CA PRO A 85 -14.16 -0.38 17.87
C PRO A 85 -13.75 -0.79 16.44
N GLY A 86 -12.54 -1.32 16.29
CA GLY A 86 -11.98 -1.68 14.99
C GLY A 86 -12.83 -2.67 14.19
N PHE A 87 -13.53 -3.58 14.88
CA PHE A 87 -14.34 -4.62 14.25
C PHE A 87 -15.61 -4.10 13.56
N LEU A 88 -16.01 -2.85 13.85
CA LEU A 88 -17.10 -2.14 13.16
C LEU A 88 -16.71 -1.62 11.77
N CYS A 89 -15.43 -1.69 11.44
CA CYS A 89 -14.88 -1.29 10.16
C CYS A 89 -14.24 -2.46 9.43
N ARG A 90 -14.00 -2.28 8.14
CA ARG A 90 -13.25 -3.21 7.27
C ARG A 90 -12.23 -2.42 6.45
N ALA A 91 -11.17 -3.11 6.01
CA ALA A 91 -10.18 -2.48 5.16
C ALA A 91 -10.80 -2.20 3.79
N LEU A 92 -10.66 -0.97 3.30
CA LEU A 92 -11.16 -0.62 1.98
C LEU A 92 -10.27 -1.27 0.91
N VAL A 93 -10.88 -2.05 0.03
CA VAL A 93 -10.21 -2.69 -1.11
C VAL A 93 -10.67 -2.02 -2.40
N PRO A 94 -9.82 -1.19 -3.04
CA PRO A 94 -10.21 -0.49 -4.26
C PRO A 94 -10.46 -1.44 -5.43
N GLU A 95 -11.51 -1.21 -6.20
CA GLU A 95 -11.88 -2.03 -7.38
C GLU A 95 -10.87 -1.90 -8.54
N LEU A 96 -10.22 -0.73 -8.64
CA LEU A 96 -9.25 -0.45 -9.69
C LEU A 96 -7.82 -0.59 -9.17
N ILE A 97 -6.95 -1.13 -10.03
CA ILE A 97 -5.51 -1.20 -9.76
C ILE A 97 -4.84 0.02 -10.35
N LEU A 98 -4.23 0.82 -9.47
CA LEU A 98 -3.67 2.12 -9.78
C LEU A 98 -2.35 2.31 -9.02
N LEU A 99 -1.56 3.30 -9.41
CA LEU A 99 -0.40 3.73 -8.60
C LEU A 99 -0.90 4.32 -7.27
N SER A 100 -0.36 3.84 -6.15
CA SER A 100 -0.83 4.20 -4.81
C SER A 100 -0.43 5.62 -4.43
N PHE A 101 -1.37 6.38 -3.87
CA PHE A 101 -1.06 7.68 -3.28
C PHE A 101 -0.33 7.55 -1.93
N GLN A 102 -0.61 6.48 -1.19
CA GLN A 102 -0.02 6.17 0.13
C GLN A 102 1.36 5.53 0.00
N ASP A 103 1.53 4.68 -1.01
CA ASP A 103 2.76 3.91 -1.22
C ASP A 103 3.63 4.50 -2.34
N ARG A 104 3.98 5.78 -2.16
CA ARG A 104 4.94 6.50 -3.01
C ARG A 104 5.89 7.37 -2.20
N ALA A 105 7.03 7.69 -2.79
CA ALA A 105 7.81 8.83 -2.31
C ALA A 105 6.98 10.13 -2.42
N GLN A 106 7.04 10.98 -1.39
CA GLN A 106 6.23 12.20 -1.30
C GLN A 106 6.41 13.15 -2.50
N GLN A 107 7.60 13.16 -3.11
CA GLN A 107 7.98 14.03 -4.22
C GLN A 107 7.52 13.51 -5.59
N VAL A 108 7.01 12.28 -5.69
CA VAL A 108 6.49 11.72 -6.96
C VAL A 108 5.15 12.36 -7.27
N THR A 109 4.98 12.84 -8.50
CA THR A 109 3.68 13.33 -8.98
C THR A 109 2.99 12.22 -9.76
N LEU A 110 1.69 12.02 -9.52
CA LEU A 110 0.86 11.09 -10.27
C LEU A 110 -0.11 11.87 -11.17
N SER A 111 -0.44 11.31 -12.33
CA SER A 111 -1.55 11.80 -13.16
C SER A 111 -2.90 11.60 -12.47
N GLU A 112 -3.94 12.30 -12.94
CA GLU A 112 -5.29 12.18 -12.38
C GLU A 112 -5.86 10.76 -12.48
N ASP A 113 -5.57 10.07 -13.58
CA ASP A 113 -5.94 8.66 -13.78
C ASP A 113 -5.07 7.68 -12.94
N ARG A 114 -4.02 8.18 -12.27
CA ARG A 114 -3.05 7.42 -11.48
C ARG A 114 -2.40 6.25 -12.22
N LEU A 115 -2.31 6.35 -13.54
CA LEU A 115 -1.59 5.38 -14.38
C LEU A 115 -0.25 5.92 -14.85
N SER A 116 0.05 7.20 -14.65
CA SER A 116 1.34 7.79 -14.99
C SER A 116 1.99 8.43 -13.77
N LEU A 117 3.31 8.34 -13.71
CA LEU A 117 4.12 9.05 -12.73
C LEU A 117 5.12 9.98 -13.41
N GLY A 118 5.32 11.14 -12.78
CA GLY A 118 6.45 12.02 -13.02
C GLY A 118 7.44 11.89 -11.87
N GLY A 119 8.69 11.58 -12.21
CA GLY A 119 9.77 11.45 -11.25
C GLY A 119 10.24 12.78 -10.66
N TYR A 120 11.24 12.68 -9.80
CA TYR A 120 11.92 13.83 -9.18
C TYR A 120 13.41 13.85 -9.57
N LYS A 121 14.17 14.83 -9.05
CA LYS A 121 15.62 14.94 -9.29
C LYS A 121 16.39 13.68 -8.88
N PHE A 122 16.02 13.09 -7.73
CA PHE A 122 16.62 11.87 -7.18
C PHE A 122 15.74 10.65 -7.43
N TYR A 123 16.26 9.47 -7.10
CA TYR A 123 15.48 8.25 -7.19
C TYR A 123 14.30 8.32 -6.22
N CYS A 124 13.13 8.00 -6.75
CA CYS A 124 11.91 7.86 -5.98
C CYS A 124 11.10 6.70 -6.57
N THR A 125 10.46 5.94 -5.69
CA THR A 125 9.71 4.74 -6.05
C THR A 125 8.23 4.92 -5.69
N VAL A 126 7.37 4.36 -6.53
CA VAL A 126 5.93 4.18 -6.28
C VAL A 126 5.56 2.71 -6.48
N ARG A 127 4.61 2.23 -5.68
CA ARG A 127 3.97 0.91 -5.81
C ARG A 127 2.52 1.06 -6.29
N SER A 128 1.96 0.00 -6.86
CA SER A 128 0.51 -0.11 -7.02
C SER A 128 -0.20 -0.26 -5.67
N ASN A 129 -1.52 -0.11 -5.67
CA ASN A 129 -2.39 -0.35 -4.50
C ASN A 129 -2.71 -1.84 -4.24
N HIS A 130 -2.43 -2.73 -5.18
CA HIS A 130 -2.65 -4.17 -5.05
C HIS A 130 -1.35 -4.95 -5.17
N SER A 131 -1.30 -6.10 -4.47
CA SER A 131 -0.18 -7.04 -4.48
C SER A 131 -0.61 -8.45 -4.84
N VAL A 132 0.35 -9.28 -5.18
CA VAL A 132 0.18 -10.70 -5.49
C VAL A 132 1.12 -11.52 -4.63
N ASN A 133 0.66 -12.69 -4.19
CA ASN A 133 1.43 -13.58 -3.30
C ASN A 133 1.46 -15.04 -3.77
N ARG A 134 0.75 -15.35 -4.85
CA ARG A 134 0.72 -16.66 -5.52
C ARG A 134 0.25 -16.54 -6.96
N GLY A 135 0.52 -17.57 -7.76
CA GLY A 135 0.18 -17.66 -9.18
C GLY A 135 1.10 -16.84 -10.07
N ILE A 136 0.66 -16.62 -11.32
CA ILE A 136 1.47 -15.96 -12.36
C ILE A 136 0.79 -14.68 -12.82
N TRP A 137 1.51 -13.56 -12.75
CA TRP A 137 0.95 -12.23 -12.97
C TRP A 137 1.82 -11.38 -13.89
N TYR A 138 1.20 -10.48 -14.64
CA TYR A 138 1.87 -9.61 -15.60
C TYR A 138 1.33 -8.18 -15.58
N PHE A 139 2.24 -7.22 -15.76
CA PHE A 139 1.94 -5.84 -16.13
C PHE A 139 2.98 -5.33 -17.13
N GLU A 140 2.69 -4.23 -17.81
CA GLU A 140 3.67 -3.54 -18.66
C GLU A 140 3.77 -2.06 -18.30
N THR A 141 4.86 -1.43 -18.69
CA THR A 141 5.06 0.02 -18.54
C THR A 141 5.57 0.63 -19.83
N LYS A 142 5.00 1.75 -20.25
CA LYS A 142 5.51 2.61 -21.32
C LYS A 142 6.44 3.66 -20.74
N ILE A 143 7.64 3.79 -21.30
CA ILE A 143 8.53 4.91 -21.00
C ILE A 143 8.08 6.12 -21.81
N LEU A 144 7.57 7.15 -21.14
CA LEU A 144 7.01 8.33 -21.81
C LEU A 144 8.07 9.38 -22.14
N ASP A 145 8.99 9.62 -21.21
CA ASP A 145 9.96 10.70 -21.26
C ASP A 145 11.19 10.28 -20.44
N MET A 146 12.38 10.29 -21.04
CA MET A 146 13.63 9.94 -20.38
C MET A 146 14.73 10.96 -20.72
N PRO A 147 14.80 12.08 -19.98
CA PRO A 147 15.80 13.12 -20.19
C PRO A 147 17.24 12.61 -20.11
N GLU A 148 18.20 13.41 -20.58
CA GLU A 148 19.60 13.00 -20.58
C GLU A 148 20.12 12.66 -19.17
N GLY A 149 20.72 11.47 -19.05
CA GLY A 149 21.21 10.94 -17.79
C GLY A 149 20.11 10.50 -16.81
N ALA A 150 18.83 10.59 -17.18
CA ALA A 150 17.73 9.96 -16.45
C ALA A 150 17.82 8.44 -16.54
N ALA A 151 17.12 7.78 -15.62
CA ALA A 151 17.00 6.34 -15.61
C ALA A 151 15.72 5.95 -14.90
N THR A 152 15.21 4.77 -15.23
CA THR A 152 14.13 4.14 -14.47
C THR A 152 14.58 2.77 -13.99
N ARG A 153 13.95 2.28 -12.93
CA ARG A 153 14.03 0.89 -12.49
C ARG A 153 12.63 0.35 -12.29
N ILE A 154 12.28 -0.69 -13.02
CA ILE A 154 10.92 -1.24 -13.03
C ILE A 154 10.96 -2.69 -12.57
N GLY A 155 9.96 -3.12 -11.79
CA GLY A 155 9.85 -4.49 -11.32
C GLY A 155 8.84 -4.65 -10.20
N TRP A 156 9.23 -5.40 -9.18
CA TRP A 156 8.35 -5.80 -8.10
C TRP A 156 8.94 -5.39 -6.74
N ALA A 157 8.07 -4.90 -5.86
CA ALA A 157 8.44 -4.46 -4.51
C ALA A 157 7.53 -5.12 -3.48
N GLN A 158 8.07 -5.54 -2.35
CA GLN A 158 7.30 -5.92 -1.17
C GLN A 158 6.96 -4.68 -0.32
N LYS A 159 6.07 -4.86 0.66
CA LYS A 159 5.51 -3.81 1.54
C LYS A 159 6.57 -2.92 2.21
N TYR A 160 7.75 -3.47 2.53
CA TYR A 160 8.83 -2.79 3.26
C TYR A 160 9.93 -2.20 2.37
N ALA A 161 9.77 -2.20 1.04
CA ALA A 161 10.72 -1.57 0.14
C ALA A 161 10.81 -0.06 0.40
N ASN A 162 12.02 0.48 0.46
CA ASN A 162 12.24 1.90 0.70
C ASN A 162 11.82 2.74 -0.51
N LEU A 163 10.73 3.47 -0.36
CA LEU A 163 10.14 4.27 -1.43
C LEU A 163 10.97 5.52 -1.79
N GLN A 164 11.83 6.00 -0.88
CA GLN A 164 12.77 7.11 -1.12
C GLN A 164 14.08 6.65 -1.78
N ALA A 165 14.23 5.36 -2.05
CA ALA A 165 15.39 4.75 -2.68
C ALA A 165 15.05 4.20 -4.07
N PRO A 166 16.04 3.92 -4.93
CA PRO A 166 15.81 3.18 -6.16
C PRO A 166 15.27 1.77 -5.86
N LEU A 167 14.32 1.29 -6.68
CA LEU A 167 13.85 -0.08 -6.58
C LEU A 167 15.01 -1.09 -6.73
N GLY A 168 15.08 -2.06 -5.81
CA GLY A 168 16.19 -3.00 -5.70
C GLY A 168 17.35 -2.52 -4.82
N PHE A 169 17.17 -1.42 -4.07
CA PHE A 169 18.14 -0.95 -3.07
C PHE A 169 18.27 -1.92 -1.88
N ASP A 170 17.15 -2.47 -1.41
CA ASP A 170 17.05 -3.35 -0.25
C ASP A 170 16.69 -4.79 -0.64
N LYS A 171 16.38 -5.62 0.36
CA LYS A 171 15.94 -7.02 0.19
C LYS A 171 14.50 -7.15 -0.31
N PHE A 172 13.71 -6.07 -0.29
CA PHE A 172 12.29 -6.08 -0.57
C PHE A 172 11.98 -5.67 -2.01
N GLY A 173 12.98 -5.33 -2.83
CA GLY A 173 12.79 -4.93 -4.22
C GLY A 173 13.61 -5.74 -5.21
N TYR A 174 13.05 -5.96 -6.39
CA TYR A 174 13.69 -6.57 -7.55
C TYR A 174 13.38 -5.71 -8.77
N SER A 175 14.40 -5.30 -9.52
CA SER A 175 14.18 -4.43 -10.68
C SER A 175 15.14 -4.66 -11.83
N VAL A 176 14.80 -4.11 -13.00
CA VAL A 176 15.74 -3.89 -14.11
C VAL A 176 15.82 -2.39 -14.37
N ARG A 177 17.04 -1.90 -14.54
CA ARG A 177 17.34 -0.50 -14.85
C ARG A 177 17.39 -0.28 -16.36
N SER A 178 16.81 0.83 -16.83
CA SER A 178 16.82 1.25 -18.23
C SER A 178 18.24 1.34 -18.81
N LYS A 179 19.14 2.01 -18.09
CA LYS A 179 20.54 2.20 -18.49
C LYS A 179 21.34 0.90 -18.33
N LYS A 180 21.92 0.41 -19.44
CA LYS A 180 22.75 -0.81 -19.55
C LYS A 180 22.01 -2.11 -19.18
N GLY A 181 20.68 -2.10 -19.16
CA GLY A 181 19.83 -3.27 -18.86
C GLY A 181 20.29 -4.08 -17.66
N THR A 182 20.54 -3.41 -16.54
CA THR A 182 21.14 -4.02 -15.35
C THR A 182 20.06 -4.38 -14.34
N LYS A 183 20.02 -5.63 -13.89
CA LYS A 183 19.11 -6.10 -12.86
C LYS A 183 19.66 -5.77 -11.46
N PHE A 184 18.82 -5.21 -10.59
CA PHE A 184 19.18 -4.78 -9.23
C PHE A 184 18.35 -5.45 -8.13
N HIS A 185 19.05 -5.98 -7.14
CA HIS A 185 18.51 -6.45 -5.87
C HIS A 185 19.57 -6.26 -4.78
N GLN A 186 19.18 -5.81 -3.57
CA GLN A 186 20.11 -5.52 -2.47
C GLN A 186 21.27 -4.57 -2.86
N SER A 187 20.98 -3.57 -3.70
CA SER A 187 21.95 -2.64 -4.28
C SER A 187 23.01 -3.28 -5.19
N ILE A 188 22.92 -4.59 -5.46
CA ILE A 188 23.82 -5.31 -6.34
C ILE A 188 23.27 -5.28 -7.76
N GLY A 189 24.02 -4.65 -8.67
CA GLY A 189 23.70 -4.60 -10.09
C GLY A 189 24.42 -5.70 -10.87
N LYS A 190 23.67 -6.48 -11.66
CA LYS A 190 24.23 -7.47 -12.59
C LYS A 190 23.75 -7.16 -14.01
N HIS A 191 24.61 -7.31 -15.01
CA HIS A 191 24.18 -7.19 -16.40
C HIS A 191 23.11 -8.27 -16.71
N TYR A 192 22.13 -7.90 -17.53
CA TYR A 192 20.98 -8.76 -17.81
C TYR A 192 20.44 -8.59 -19.24
N SER A 193 20.47 -7.37 -19.78
CA SER A 193 20.07 -7.08 -21.16
C SER A 193 20.74 -5.79 -21.66
N ASP A 194 20.45 -5.38 -22.89
CA ASP A 194 20.89 -4.09 -23.44
C ASP A 194 20.19 -2.88 -22.79
N GLY A 195 19.10 -3.14 -22.07
CA GLY A 195 18.27 -2.10 -21.48
C GLY A 195 17.15 -1.64 -22.42
N TYR A 196 16.56 -0.51 -22.05
CA TYR A 196 15.38 0.05 -22.70
C TYR A 196 15.41 1.58 -22.59
N LYS A 197 14.69 2.26 -23.48
CA LYS A 197 14.74 3.73 -23.63
C LYS A 197 13.35 4.33 -23.73
N GLU A 198 13.30 5.64 -23.93
CA GLU A 198 12.05 6.35 -24.23
C GLU A 198 11.32 5.72 -25.42
N GLY A 199 10.00 5.59 -25.31
CA GLY A 199 9.13 4.96 -26.31
C GLY A 199 8.98 3.44 -26.15
N ASP A 200 9.91 2.76 -25.48
CA ASP A 200 9.81 1.31 -25.24
C ASP A 200 8.73 0.96 -24.21
N TYR A 201 8.24 -0.28 -24.33
CA TYR A 201 7.43 -0.95 -23.34
C TYR A 201 8.25 -2.03 -22.63
N LEU A 202 8.24 -1.98 -21.31
CA LEU A 202 8.81 -3.03 -20.48
C LEU A 202 7.70 -3.85 -19.81
N GLY A 203 7.58 -5.11 -20.19
CA GLY A 203 6.73 -6.11 -19.56
C GLY A 203 7.41 -6.76 -18.36
N CYS A 204 6.67 -7.02 -17.30
CA CYS A 204 7.14 -7.63 -16.06
C CYS A 204 6.22 -8.79 -15.68
N LEU A 205 6.75 -10.01 -15.69
CA LEU A 205 6.05 -11.23 -15.28
C LEU A 205 6.65 -11.74 -13.97
N ILE A 206 5.80 -12.15 -13.04
CA ILE A 206 6.20 -12.82 -11.80
C ILE A 206 5.51 -14.18 -11.70
N VAL A 207 6.28 -15.18 -11.28
CA VAL A 207 5.82 -16.54 -10.99
C VAL A 207 5.99 -16.77 -9.50
N LEU A 208 4.89 -17.02 -8.79
CA LEU A 208 4.85 -17.27 -7.35
C LEU A 208 4.19 -18.63 -7.09
N PRO A 209 4.97 -19.70 -6.87
CA PRO A 209 4.43 -21.00 -6.50
C PRO A 209 3.63 -20.93 -5.20
N GLU A 210 2.63 -21.81 -5.08
CA GLU A 210 1.91 -21.99 -3.82
C GLU A 210 2.72 -22.86 -2.86
N GLU A 211 2.74 -22.45 -1.60
CA GLU A 211 3.37 -23.19 -0.50
C GLU A 211 2.29 -23.99 0.23
N PRO A 212 2.47 -25.31 0.39
CA PRO A 212 1.52 -26.14 1.14
C PRO A 212 1.28 -25.61 2.55
N GLY A 213 0.01 -25.46 2.94
CA GLY A 213 -0.38 -25.03 4.28
C GLY A 213 -0.20 -23.53 4.56
N ARG A 214 0.22 -22.73 3.59
CA ARG A 214 0.29 -21.27 3.74
C ARG A 214 -1.10 -20.64 3.67
N ASP A 215 -1.40 -19.79 4.64
CA ASP A 215 -2.57 -18.93 4.59
C ASP A 215 -2.30 -17.73 3.67
N TYR A 216 -3.13 -17.60 2.64
CA TYR A 216 -3.04 -16.55 1.63
C TYR A 216 -4.05 -15.43 1.84
N LEU A 217 -4.92 -15.55 2.83
CA LEU A 217 -5.88 -14.52 3.18
C LEU A 217 -5.18 -13.26 3.69
N THR A 218 -5.77 -12.11 3.42
CA THR A 218 -5.28 -10.82 3.90
C THR A 218 -5.59 -10.66 5.39
N LYS A 219 -4.94 -9.68 6.03
CA LYS A 219 -5.31 -9.34 7.42
C LYS A 219 -6.67 -8.64 7.43
N SER A 220 -7.54 -8.98 8.37
CA SER A 220 -8.82 -8.27 8.55
C SER A 220 -8.64 -6.86 9.12
N TYR A 221 -7.56 -6.63 9.90
CA TYR A 221 -7.29 -5.40 10.66
C TYR A 221 -8.35 -5.03 11.72
N LYS A 222 -9.41 -5.82 11.88
CA LYS A 222 -10.52 -5.59 12.82
C LYS A 222 -10.11 -5.54 14.29
N ASP A 223 -8.96 -6.09 14.63
CA ASP A 223 -8.35 -6.02 15.96
C ASP A 223 -7.44 -4.78 16.16
N LYS A 224 -7.31 -3.93 15.13
CA LYS A 224 -6.45 -2.75 15.17
C LYS A 224 -7.20 -1.50 15.58
N PRO A 225 -6.53 -0.55 16.25
CA PRO A 225 -7.12 0.74 16.55
C PRO A 225 -7.42 1.51 15.26
N LEU A 226 -8.45 2.35 15.32
CA LEU A 226 -8.84 3.26 14.27
C LEU A 226 -8.45 4.70 14.63
N ILE A 227 -8.08 5.46 13.61
CA ILE A 227 -7.95 6.91 13.70
C ILE A 227 -8.83 7.59 12.65
N LYS A 228 -9.30 8.80 12.95
CA LYS A 228 -10.03 9.64 12.01
C LYS A 228 -9.12 10.75 11.50
N PHE A 229 -8.86 10.78 10.19
CA PHE A 229 -8.06 11.82 9.54
C PHE A 229 -8.85 12.44 8.38
N LYS A 230 -9.05 13.76 8.41
CA LYS A 230 -9.81 14.53 7.40
C LYS A 230 -11.10 13.80 6.95
N SER A 231 -11.90 13.40 7.95
CA SER A 231 -13.19 12.73 7.81
C SER A 231 -13.18 11.29 7.28
N HIS A 232 -12.01 10.66 7.13
CA HIS A 232 -11.88 9.26 6.75
C HIS A 232 -11.28 8.44 7.90
N LEU A 233 -11.61 7.15 7.95
CA LEU A 233 -11.14 6.22 8.97
C LEU A 233 -9.94 5.43 8.45
N TYR A 234 -8.97 5.17 9.33
CA TYR A 234 -7.79 4.37 9.01
C TYR A 234 -7.48 3.43 10.16
N PHE A 235 -7.19 2.16 9.86
CA PHE A 235 -6.55 1.28 10.82
C PHE A 235 -5.09 1.70 10.99
N GLU A 236 -4.63 1.68 12.24
CA GLU A 236 -3.24 1.92 12.58
C GLU A 236 -2.55 0.57 12.89
N GLU A 237 -1.54 0.22 12.08
CA GLU A 237 -0.71 -0.98 12.26
C GLU A 237 0.74 -0.57 12.55
N LYS A 238 1.35 -1.16 13.58
CA LYS A 238 2.80 -0.99 13.81
C LYS A 238 3.60 -1.54 12.64
N ASP A 239 4.54 -0.74 12.15
CA ASP A 239 5.53 -1.13 11.15
C ASP A 239 6.53 -2.10 11.78
N ARG A 240 6.59 -3.32 11.22
CA ARG A 240 7.41 -4.43 11.72
C ARG A 240 8.57 -4.77 10.78
N GLN A 241 9.24 -3.76 10.23
CA GLN A 241 10.28 -3.96 9.22
C GLN A 241 11.42 -4.87 9.70
N ALA A 242 11.89 -4.71 10.93
CA ALA A 242 12.97 -5.53 11.48
C ALA A 242 12.57 -7.01 11.59
N GLU A 243 11.34 -7.29 12.02
CA GLU A 243 10.79 -8.66 12.09
C GLU A 243 10.64 -9.24 10.68
N ALA A 244 10.08 -8.47 9.74
CA ALA A 244 9.95 -8.88 8.35
C ALA A 244 11.31 -9.24 7.74
N LEU A 245 12.35 -8.44 8.00
CA LEU A 245 13.71 -8.70 7.52
C LEU A 245 14.30 -10.01 8.06
N LYS A 246 14.04 -10.31 9.35
CA LYS A 246 14.49 -11.56 10.00
C LYS A 246 13.78 -12.79 9.44
N ASN A 247 12.52 -12.63 9.02
CA ASN A 247 11.66 -13.72 8.55
C ASN A 247 11.69 -13.91 7.01
N LEU A 248 12.50 -13.14 6.27
CA LEU A 248 12.65 -13.33 4.82
C LEU A 248 13.22 -14.71 4.51
N LYS A 249 12.46 -15.50 3.75
CA LYS A 249 12.86 -16.82 3.27
C LYS A 249 12.67 -16.89 1.75
N PRO A 250 13.63 -17.42 0.98
CA PRO A 250 13.44 -17.68 -0.44
C PRO A 250 12.21 -18.56 -0.68
N LEU A 251 11.42 -18.22 -1.70
CA LEU A 251 10.32 -19.03 -2.20
C LEU A 251 10.84 -19.88 -3.37
N SER A 252 11.07 -21.17 -3.13
CA SER A 252 11.63 -22.04 -4.15
C SER A 252 10.74 -22.12 -5.40
N GLY A 253 11.35 -22.03 -6.58
CA GLY A 253 10.65 -22.09 -7.87
C GLY A 253 9.97 -20.78 -8.28
N SER A 254 10.04 -19.73 -7.44
CA SER A 254 9.58 -18.39 -7.82
C SER A 254 10.53 -17.75 -8.83
N LYS A 255 9.97 -16.95 -9.74
CA LYS A 255 10.73 -16.36 -10.85
C LYS A 255 10.22 -14.97 -11.24
N ILE A 256 11.09 -14.16 -11.82
CA ILE A 256 10.73 -12.90 -12.48
C ILE A 256 11.33 -12.87 -13.88
N TYR A 257 10.49 -12.55 -14.86
CA TYR A 257 10.85 -12.39 -16.27
C TYR A 257 10.54 -10.97 -16.75
N TYR A 258 11.33 -10.50 -17.71
CA TYR A 258 11.10 -9.20 -18.35
C TYR A 258 10.96 -9.35 -19.86
N PHE A 259 10.21 -8.43 -20.45
CA PHE A 259 9.94 -8.38 -21.89
C PHE A 259 10.17 -6.95 -22.39
N LYS A 260 10.88 -6.78 -23.51
CA LYS A 260 11.00 -5.47 -24.18
C LYS A 260 10.15 -5.49 -25.44
N ASN A 261 9.13 -4.65 -25.49
CA ASN A 261 8.15 -4.60 -26.60
C ASN A 261 7.56 -6.00 -26.91
N GLY A 262 7.32 -6.79 -25.87
CA GLY A 262 6.75 -8.14 -25.95
C GLY A 262 7.77 -9.25 -26.18
N GLU A 263 9.01 -8.93 -26.58
CA GLU A 263 10.08 -9.92 -26.76
C GLU A 263 10.72 -10.30 -25.42
N PRO A 264 10.93 -11.60 -25.13
CA PRO A 264 11.50 -12.05 -23.86
C PRO A 264 12.97 -11.62 -23.72
N LEU A 265 13.33 -11.15 -22.53
CA LEU A 265 14.72 -10.84 -22.15
C LEU A 265 15.40 -11.96 -21.35
N GLY A 266 14.68 -13.06 -21.09
CA GLY A 266 15.14 -14.19 -20.28
C GLY A 266 14.69 -14.11 -18.81
N GLU A 267 15.24 -15.01 -17.99
CA GLU A 267 14.99 -15.06 -16.54
C GLU A 267 15.85 -14.00 -15.83
N ALA A 268 15.22 -13.05 -15.14
CA ALA A 268 15.93 -12.05 -14.36
C ALA A 268 16.25 -12.54 -12.95
N TYR A 269 15.29 -13.18 -12.29
CA TYR A 269 15.45 -13.66 -10.91
C TYR A 269 14.80 -15.01 -10.74
N SER A 270 15.40 -15.82 -9.89
CA SER A 270 14.89 -17.09 -9.38
C SER A 270 14.99 -17.10 -7.85
N ASP A 271 14.12 -17.88 -7.22
CA ASP A 271 14.06 -18.07 -5.77
C ASP A 271 14.04 -16.75 -5.00
N ILE A 272 13.17 -15.83 -5.43
CA ILE A 272 12.94 -14.54 -4.75
C ILE A 272 12.32 -14.78 -3.37
N TYR A 273 12.44 -13.82 -2.46
CA TYR A 273 11.88 -13.99 -1.12
C TYR A 273 10.35 -14.14 -1.13
N ALA A 274 9.81 -15.03 -0.31
CA ALA A 274 8.38 -15.13 -0.07
C ALA A 274 7.81 -13.79 0.44
N GLY A 275 6.61 -13.42 -0.02
CA GLY A 275 5.93 -12.21 0.43
C GLY A 275 4.88 -11.72 -0.57
N ASP A 276 4.28 -10.58 -0.25
CA ASP A 276 3.34 -9.90 -1.13
C ASP A 276 4.08 -8.92 -2.03
N TYR A 277 3.93 -9.08 -3.35
CA TYR A 277 4.62 -8.29 -4.36
C TYR A 277 3.69 -7.32 -5.08
N PHE A 278 4.09 -6.06 -5.12
CA PHE A 278 3.41 -4.98 -5.81
C PHE A 278 4.20 -4.62 -7.06
N PRO A 279 3.54 -4.42 -8.22
CA PRO A 279 4.13 -3.66 -9.33
C PRO A 279 4.73 -2.35 -8.83
N ALA A 280 5.97 -2.08 -9.21
CA ALA A 280 6.71 -0.92 -8.72
C ALA A 280 7.57 -0.28 -9.80
N VAL A 281 7.62 1.05 -9.76
CA VAL A 281 8.42 1.87 -10.67
C VAL A 281 9.22 2.87 -9.87
N ALA A 282 10.52 2.90 -10.11
CA ALA A 282 11.42 3.95 -9.64
C ALA A 282 11.88 4.81 -10.81
N THR A 283 11.88 6.12 -10.61
CA THR A 283 12.30 7.12 -11.60
C THR A 283 13.45 7.96 -11.05
N TYR A 284 14.36 8.37 -11.93
CA TYR A 284 15.46 9.30 -11.64
C TYR A 284 15.48 10.43 -12.65
N LYS A 285 15.85 11.65 -12.21
CA LYS A 285 15.89 12.88 -13.02
C LYS A 285 14.63 13.12 -13.85
N CYS A 286 13.49 13.22 -13.17
CA CYS A 286 12.22 13.66 -13.75
C CYS A 286 11.70 12.80 -14.92
N SER A 287 12.17 11.56 -15.07
CA SER A 287 11.62 10.62 -16.05
C SER A 287 10.14 10.36 -15.81
N LYS A 288 9.40 10.08 -16.90
CA LYS A 288 7.96 9.80 -16.86
C LYS A 288 7.68 8.42 -17.39
N VAL A 289 6.82 7.70 -16.67
CA VAL A 289 6.44 6.33 -16.99
C VAL A 289 4.94 6.20 -16.86
N LYS A 290 4.31 5.47 -17.79
CA LYS A 290 2.92 5.04 -17.70
C LYS A 290 2.87 3.55 -17.45
N ILE A 291 2.13 3.11 -16.44
CA ILE A 291 1.87 1.70 -16.17
C ILE A 291 0.56 1.26 -16.83
N ASN A 292 0.53 0.02 -17.29
CA ASN A 292 -0.64 -0.67 -17.81
C ASN A 292 -0.78 -2.02 -17.10
N PHE A 293 -1.79 -2.13 -16.24
CA PHE A 293 -2.07 -3.35 -15.47
C PHE A 293 -2.84 -4.41 -16.29
N GLY A 294 -3.22 -4.10 -17.54
CA GLY A 294 -4.04 -4.96 -18.39
C GLY A 294 -5.54 -4.66 -18.28
N PRO A 295 -6.40 -5.52 -18.85
CA PRO A 295 -6.05 -6.76 -19.55
C PRO A 295 -5.53 -6.54 -20.98
N LYS A 296 -5.71 -5.33 -21.53
CA LYS A 296 -5.30 -4.98 -22.89
C LYS A 296 -3.88 -4.43 -22.91
N PHE A 297 -2.91 -5.30 -23.17
CA PHE A 297 -1.50 -4.91 -23.31
C PHE A 297 -1.20 -4.41 -24.71
N ARG A 298 -0.31 -3.41 -24.83
CA ARG A 298 0.21 -2.97 -26.12
C ARG A 298 1.13 -4.04 -26.70
N PHE A 299 1.97 -4.63 -25.86
CA PHE A 299 2.87 -5.71 -26.24
C PHE A 299 2.75 -6.87 -25.23
N PRO A 300 1.77 -7.77 -25.41
CA PRO A 300 1.66 -8.95 -24.57
C PRO A 300 2.94 -9.81 -24.65
N PRO A 301 3.30 -10.51 -23.57
CA PRO A 301 4.55 -11.28 -23.49
C PRO A 301 4.51 -12.47 -24.45
N LYS A 302 5.30 -12.41 -25.52
CA LYS A 302 5.40 -13.48 -26.52
C LYS A 302 6.20 -14.65 -25.99
N ASN A 303 5.81 -15.88 -26.36
CA ASN A 303 6.53 -17.11 -26.05
C ASN A 303 6.95 -17.24 -24.57
N CYS A 304 6.13 -16.72 -23.64
CA CYS A 304 6.51 -16.69 -22.23
C CYS A 304 6.40 -18.05 -21.52
N GLY A 305 5.84 -19.07 -22.17
CA GLY A 305 5.73 -20.43 -21.60
C GLY A 305 4.82 -20.55 -20.38
N HIS A 306 4.12 -19.47 -20.00
CA HIS A 306 3.31 -19.41 -18.80
C HIS A 306 1.90 -18.89 -19.11
N LYS A 307 0.88 -19.53 -18.53
CA LYS A 307 -0.46 -18.95 -18.46
C LYS A 307 -0.46 -17.90 -17.35
N TYR A 308 -0.51 -16.62 -17.73
CA TYR A 308 -0.47 -15.50 -16.80
C TYR A 308 -1.83 -14.82 -16.67
N ARG A 309 -2.04 -14.11 -15.56
CA ARG A 309 -3.16 -13.19 -15.35
C ARG A 309 -2.69 -11.74 -15.47
N PRO A 310 -3.45 -10.85 -16.11
CA PRO A 310 -3.15 -9.42 -16.04
C PRO A 310 -3.30 -8.94 -14.61
N MET A 311 -2.47 -8.01 -14.17
CA MET A 311 -2.61 -7.43 -12.83
C MET A 311 -4.02 -6.92 -12.59
N SER A 312 -4.69 -6.31 -13.58
CA SER A 312 -6.03 -5.73 -13.48
C SER A 312 -7.11 -6.65 -12.91
N THR A 313 -6.98 -7.97 -13.01
CA THR A 313 -7.96 -8.93 -12.45
C THR A 313 -7.73 -9.22 -10.96
N ARG A 314 -6.62 -8.74 -10.38
CA ARG A 314 -6.28 -9.00 -8.97
C ARG A 314 -7.25 -8.36 -7.98
N SER A 315 -7.90 -7.27 -8.35
CA SER A 315 -8.81 -6.54 -7.46
C SER A 315 -10.02 -7.38 -7.04
N GLU A 316 -10.61 -8.15 -7.97
CA GLU A 316 -11.72 -9.06 -7.68
C GLU A 316 -11.31 -10.13 -6.66
N GLU A 317 -10.16 -10.79 -6.89
CA GLU A 317 -9.60 -11.77 -5.94
C GLU A 317 -9.34 -11.12 -4.56
N ALA A 318 -8.87 -9.88 -4.53
CA ALA A 318 -8.55 -9.19 -3.27
C ALA A 318 -9.80 -8.83 -2.47
N ILE A 319 -10.89 -8.45 -3.15
CA ILE A 319 -12.19 -8.16 -2.50
C ILE A 319 -12.76 -9.43 -1.87
N VAL A 320 -12.68 -10.56 -2.58
CA VAL A 320 -13.13 -11.87 -2.08
C VAL A 320 -12.27 -12.30 -0.88
N GLU A 321 -10.95 -12.25 -1.01
CA GLU A 321 -10.02 -12.60 0.07
C GLU A 321 -10.22 -11.73 1.32
N GLN A 322 -10.39 -10.42 1.16
CA GLN A 322 -10.64 -9.53 2.30
C GLN A 322 -11.97 -9.86 2.97
N SER A 323 -13.02 -10.09 2.19
CA SER A 323 -14.34 -10.45 2.74
C SER A 323 -14.29 -11.78 3.49
N LEU A 324 -13.55 -12.78 2.98
CA LEU A 324 -13.31 -14.04 3.68
C LEU A 324 -12.51 -13.85 4.98
N SER A 325 -11.51 -12.96 4.95
CA SER A 325 -10.70 -12.62 6.13
C SER A 325 -11.54 -11.98 7.23
N ASP A 326 -12.46 -11.09 6.84
CA ASP A 326 -13.39 -10.40 7.74
C ASP A 326 -14.41 -11.38 8.34
N MET A 327 -14.99 -12.26 7.53
CA MET A 327 -15.91 -13.32 8.01
C MET A 327 -15.21 -14.29 8.95
N ARG A 328 -13.99 -14.72 8.62
CA ARG A 328 -13.18 -15.60 9.47
C ARG A 328 -12.90 -14.94 10.82
N PHE A 329 -12.58 -13.64 10.83
CA PHE A 329 -12.38 -12.90 12.08
C PHE A 329 -13.63 -12.94 12.97
N PHE A 330 -14.82 -12.71 12.40
CA PHE A 330 -16.07 -12.76 13.17
C PHE A 330 -16.34 -14.17 13.70
N ALA A 331 -16.13 -15.21 12.90
CA ALA A 331 -16.31 -16.59 13.33
C ALA A 331 -15.35 -16.98 14.48
N GLU A 332 -14.07 -16.56 14.41
CA GLU A 332 -13.07 -16.84 15.47
C GLU A 332 -13.32 -16.05 16.76
N LYS A 333 -14.00 -14.90 16.68
CA LYS A 333 -14.30 -14.00 17.80
C LYS A 333 -15.75 -14.02 18.24
N ASP A 334 -16.51 -15.00 17.77
CA ASP A 334 -17.93 -15.12 18.09
C ASP A 334 -18.18 -15.08 19.60
N ALA A 335 -19.25 -14.40 20.01
CA ALA A 335 -19.62 -14.07 21.39
C ALA A 335 -18.59 -13.29 22.26
N LYS A 336 -17.41 -12.94 21.73
CA LYS A 336 -16.35 -12.19 22.46
C LYS A 336 -16.32 -10.71 22.11
N LEU A 337 -16.91 -10.31 20.98
CA LEU A 337 -17.00 -8.91 20.57
C LEU A 337 -18.09 -8.21 21.38
N ARG A 338 -17.74 -7.12 22.08
CA ARG A 338 -18.65 -6.36 22.93
C ARG A 338 -18.33 -4.87 22.88
N LEU A 339 -19.35 -4.04 22.88
CA LEU A 339 -19.21 -2.58 22.93
C LEU A 339 -18.82 -2.09 24.33
N ASP A 340 -19.22 -2.79 25.39
CA ASP A 340 -18.94 -2.44 26.79
C ASP A 340 -17.45 -2.18 27.07
N ASN A 341 -16.57 -2.92 26.40
CA ASN A 341 -15.11 -2.77 26.52
C ASN A 341 -14.63 -1.34 26.16
N TYR A 342 -15.42 -0.60 25.37
CA TYR A 342 -15.11 0.74 24.88
C TYR A 342 -15.86 1.84 25.65
N ILE A 343 -16.85 1.47 26.48
CA ILE A 343 -17.56 2.37 27.39
C ILE A 343 -16.73 2.60 28.66
N ALA A 344 -16.10 1.55 29.17
CA ALA A 344 -15.44 1.51 30.49
C ALA A 344 -14.04 2.13 30.57
N SER A 345 -13.54 2.79 29.51
CA SER A 345 -12.24 3.48 29.57
C SER A 345 -12.42 4.92 30.09
N PRO A 346 -11.88 5.26 31.27
CA PRO A 346 -11.99 6.58 31.89
C PRO A 346 -11.25 7.68 31.12
#